data_AF-A0A1W0X9J7-F1
#
_entry.id   AF-A0A1W0X9J7-F1
#
_cell.length_a   1.000
_cell.length_b   1.000
_cell.length_c   1.000
_cell.angle_alpha   90.00
_cell.angle_beta   90.00
_cell.angle_gamma   90.00
#
_symmetry.space_group_name_H-M   'P 1'
#
loop_
_entity.id
_entity.type
_entity.pdbx_description
1 polymer ?
#
loop_
_entity_poly.entity_id
_entity_poly.type
_entity_poly.pdbx_seq_one_letter_code
_entity_poly.pdbx_strand_id
1 'polypeptide(L)'
;MSLARKALLAATPKRNISWPLQKLRAWLVGRPALNNNNRFAQEQSPRDQPLPNLPLGPNHKLAANYYCSHDGRREMQPPTLLHDHQDHGTLLLPKNASVTSAKGETAFPIPRSSRNQEVV
;
A
#
# COMPACT_ATOMS: atom_id res chain seq x y z
N MET A 1 23.10 -2.48 23.02
CA MET A 1 23.96 -3.66 22.67
C MET A 1 25.39 -3.21 22.36
N SER A 2 26.39 -3.61 23.17
CA SER A 2 27.81 -3.37 22.87
C SER A 2 28.19 -3.94 21.50
N LEU A 3 29.06 -3.24 20.75
CA LEU A 3 29.56 -3.65 19.42
C LEU A 3 30.11 -5.09 19.44
N ALA A 4 30.78 -5.48 20.52
CA ALA A 4 31.32 -6.82 20.70
C ALA A 4 30.22 -7.91 20.72
N ARG A 5 29.05 -7.62 21.30
CA ARG A 5 27.94 -8.57 21.37
C ARG A 5 27.26 -8.75 20.01
N LYS A 6 27.20 -7.71 19.18
CA LYS A 6 26.71 -7.81 17.80
C LYS A 6 27.63 -8.69 16.94
N ALA A 7 28.94 -8.52 17.06
CA ALA A 7 29.92 -9.35 16.35
C ALA A 7 29.83 -10.83 16.75
N LEU A 8 29.68 -11.12 18.05
CA LEU A 8 29.51 -12.49 18.55
C LEU A 8 28.20 -13.12 18.07
N LEU A 9 27.09 -12.35 18.03
CA LEU A 9 25.84 -12.82 17.45
C LEU A 9 26.04 -13.19 15.99
N ALA A 10 26.65 -12.30 15.20
CA ALA A 10 26.90 -12.51 13.77
C ALA A 10 27.76 -13.75 13.49
N ALA A 11 28.73 -14.04 14.36
CA ALA A 11 29.61 -15.21 14.23
C ALA A 11 28.98 -16.55 14.65
N THR A 12 27.86 -16.54 15.37
CA THR A 12 27.23 -17.78 15.84
C THR A 12 26.64 -18.57 14.65
N PRO A 13 26.95 -19.87 14.45
CA PRO A 13 26.35 -20.63 13.36
C PRO A 13 24.85 -20.84 13.60
N LYS A 14 24.04 -20.76 12.54
CA LYS A 14 22.60 -21.05 12.62
C LYS A 14 22.42 -22.54 12.96
N ARG A 15 21.52 -22.82 13.90
CA ARG A 15 21.22 -24.21 14.30
C ARG A 15 20.56 -24.93 13.13
N ASN A 16 21.23 -25.97 12.62
CA ASN A 16 20.79 -26.78 11.49
C ASN A 16 20.86 -28.27 11.83
N ILE A 17 20.16 -29.08 11.02
CA ILE A 17 20.08 -30.54 11.17
C ILE A 17 21.38 -31.17 10.62
N SER A 18 21.72 -32.42 10.95
CA SER A 18 22.85 -33.13 10.33
C SER A 18 22.74 -33.22 8.80
N TRP A 19 23.87 -33.26 8.11
CA TRP A 19 23.96 -33.31 6.64
C TRP A 19 23.05 -34.37 5.96
N PRO A 20 22.95 -35.64 6.41
CA PRO A 20 22.11 -36.64 5.73
C PRO A 20 20.63 -36.28 5.73
N LEU A 21 20.12 -35.82 6.87
CA LEU A 21 18.73 -35.41 7.04
C LEU A 21 18.39 -34.13 6.28
N GLN A 22 19.36 -33.21 6.12
CA GLN A 22 19.16 -32.03 5.26
C GLN A 22 18.92 -32.44 3.80
N LYS A 23 19.67 -33.42 3.28
CA LYS A 23 19.51 -33.94 1.92
C LYS A 23 18.20 -34.69 1.75
N LEU A 24 17.84 -35.55 2.71
CA LEU A 24 16.56 -36.24 2.70
C LEU A 24 15.37 -35.25 2.67
N ARG A 25 15.42 -34.20 3.49
CA ARG A 25 14.41 -33.14 3.48
C ARG A 25 14.32 -32.42 2.14
N ALA A 26 15.46 -32.03 1.57
CA ALA A 26 15.48 -31.34 0.28
C ALA A 26 14.94 -32.23 -0.85
N TRP A 27 15.20 -33.54 -0.77
CA TRP A 27 14.67 -34.53 -1.70
C TRP A 27 13.15 -34.66 -1.59
N LEU A 28 12.59 -34.84 -0.38
CA LEU A 28 11.13 -34.95 -0.17
C LEU A 28 10.36 -33.69 -0.60
N VAL A 29 10.96 -32.51 -0.45
CA VAL A 29 10.33 -31.23 -0.78
C VAL A 29 10.52 -30.84 -2.26
N GLY A 30 11.45 -31.48 -2.97
CA GLY A 30 11.76 -31.19 -4.38
C GLY A 30 12.40 -29.81 -4.61
N ARG A 31 12.89 -29.16 -3.55
CA ARG A 31 13.53 -27.84 -3.60
C ARG A 31 14.69 -27.79 -2.59
N PRO A 32 15.78 -27.04 -2.88
CA PRO A 32 16.80 -26.80 -1.86
C PRO A 32 16.13 -26.16 -0.65
N ALA A 33 16.47 -26.62 0.55
CA ALA A 33 15.86 -26.12 1.77
C ALA A 33 16.11 -24.60 1.86
N LEU A 34 15.02 -23.83 1.68
CA LEU A 34 15.00 -22.42 2.06
C LEU A 34 15.37 -22.32 3.55
N ASN A 35 15.96 -21.18 3.91
CA ASN A 35 16.43 -20.85 5.25
C ASN A 35 15.53 -21.43 6.35
N ASN A 36 16.15 -21.94 7.41
CA ASN A 36 15.42 -22.56 8.51
C ASN A 36 14.33 -21.60 9.05
N ASN A 37 13.10 -22.10 9.24
CA ASN A 37 11.93 -21.30 9.64
C ASN A 37 12.02 -20.75 11.09
N ASN A 38 13.00 -21.26 11.85
CA ASN A 38 13.31 -20.75 13.17
C ASN A 38 13.92 -19.36 13.06
N ARG A 39 13.49 -18.46 13.95
CA ARG A 39 14.02 -17.10 14.01
C ARG A 39 15.34 -17.11 14.78
N PHE A 40 16.42 -16.71 14.11
CA PHE A 40 17.73 -16.60 14.75
C PHE A 40 18.07 -15.16 15.09
N ALA A 41 18.83 -14.99 16.17
CA ALA A 41 19.16 -13.67 16.68
C ALA A 41 19.96 -12.81 15.68
N GLN A 42 20.67 -13.41 14.72
CA GLN A 42 21.39 -12.66 13.67
C GLN A 42 20.48 -12.04 12.62
N GLU A 43 19.35 -12.69 12.33
CA GLU A 43 18.40 -12.25 11.29
C GLU A 43 17.33 -11.32 11.87
N GLN A 44 17.20 -11.32 13.20
CA GLN A 44 16.25 -10.47 13.91
C GLN A 44 16.88 -9.13 14.27
N SER A 45 16.05 -8.09 14.26
CA SER A 45 16.42 -6.83 14.88
C SER A 45 16.68 -7.03 16.38
N PRO A 46 17.57 -6.22 16.98
CA PRO A 46 17.80 -6.25 18.42
C PRO A 46 16.49 -6.03 19.20
N ARG A 47 16.37 -6.62 20.39
CA ARG A 47 15.21 -6.38 21.27
C ARG A 47 15.18 -4.96 21.84
N ASP A 48 16.35 -4.35 21.96
CA ASP A 48 16.56 -3.02 22.50
C ASP A 48 16.88 -2.07 21.34
N GLN A 49 16.01 -1.08 21.13
CA GLN A 49 16.08 -0.12 20.02
C GLN A 49 16.54 1.24 20.57
N PRO A 50 17.41 1.97 19.85
CA PRO A 50 17.80 3.31 20.26
C PRO A 50 16.59 4.26 20.23
N LEU A 51 16.64 5.34 21.01
CA LEU A 51 15.59 6.36 21.01
C LEU A 51 15.41 6.92 19.58
N PRO A 52 14.21 6.84 18.99
CA PRO A 52 13.97 7.34 17.64
C PRO A 52 13.82 8.87 17.64
N ASN A 53 14.38 9.53 16.61
CA ASN A 53 14.08 10.93 16.29
C ASN A 53 13.24 10.95 15.00
N LEU A 54 11.92 11.09 15.14
CA LEU A 54 10.99 11.05 14.03
C LEU A 54 10.90 12.43 13.36
N PRO A 55 10.89 12.51 12.01
CA PRO A 55 10.65 13.77 11.33
C PRO A 55 9.24 14.28 11.63
N LEU A 56 9.09 15.59 11.63
CA LEU A 56 7.81 16.24 11.86
C LEU A 56 6.91 16.10 10.63
N GLY A 57 5.59 16.06 10.85
CA GLY A 57 4.61 16.02 9.77
C GLY A 57 4.51 17.33 8.99
N PRO A 58 3.83 17.34 7.82
CA PRO A 58 3.76 18.47 6.90
C PRO A 58 3.11 19.73 7.50
N ASN A 59 2.23 19.55 8.49
CA ASN A 59 1.51 20.63 9.16
C ASN A 59 2.11 21.01 10.51
N HIS A 60 3.39 20.70 10.77
CA HIS A 60 4.12 21.24 11.92
C HIS A 60 4.75 22.60 11.56
N LYS A 61 3.91 23.58 11.21
CA LYS A 61 4.31 24.93 10.82
C LYS A 61 3.79 25.93 11.86
N LEU A 62 4.62 26.91 12.22
CA LEU A 62 4.28 27.94 13.21
C LEU A 62 3.36 29.04 12.66
N ALA A 63 3.36 29.26 11.34
CA ALA A 63 2.57 30.29 10.66
C ALA A 63 1.94 29.74 9.37
N ALA A 64 0.89 30.43 8.89
CA ALA A 64 0.16 30.08 7.67
C ALA A 64 -0.34 28.61 7.63
N ASN A 65 -0.77 28.10 8.79
CA ASN A 65 -1.19 26.72 9.00
C ASN A 65 -2.60 26.64 9.58
N TYR A 66 -3.54 27.29 8.91
CA TYR A 66 -4.94 27.24 9.33
C TYR A 66 -5.55 25.89 8.97
N TYR A 67 -6.26 25.28 9.92
CA TYR A 67 -6.89 23.97 9.72
C TYR A 67 -7.89 23.96 8.55
N CYS A 68 -8.55 25.09 8.28
CA CYS A 68 -9.55 25.22 7.21
C CYS A 68 -9.01 24.96 5.79
N SER A 69 -7.72 25.16 5.53
CA SER A 69 -7.16 24.97 4.18
C SER A 69 -6.77 23.52 3.86
N HIS A 70 -6.81 22.62 4.84
CA HIS A 70 -6.46 21.21 4.67
C HIS A 70 -7.50 20.27 5.32
N ASP A 71 -8.69 20.78 5.65
CA ASP A 71 -9.76 19.99 6.25
C ASP A 71 -10.57 19.24 5.18
N GLY A 72 -9.98 18.19 4.61
CA GLY A 72 -10.64 17.35 3.60
C GLY A 72 -11.96 16.72 4.07
N ARG A 73 -12.18 16.61 5.39
CA ARG A 73 -13.46 16.14 5.96
C ARG A 73 -14.62 17.08 5.60
N ARG A 74 -14.37 18.38 5.45
CA ARG A 74 -15.39 19.39 5.08
C ARG A 74 -15.48 19.64 3.59
N GLU A 75 -14.50 19.17 2.82
CA GLU A 75 -14.53 19.22 1.35
C GLU A 75 -15.46 18.16 0.77
N MET A 76 -15.80 17.12 1.55
CA MET A 76 -16.72 16.07 1.15
C MET A 76 -18.11 16.65 0.87
N GLN A 77 -18.49 16.61 -0.41
CA GLN A 77 -19.82 16.98 -0.86
C GLN A 77 -20.74 15.74 -0.85
N PRO A 78 -22.05 15.94 -0.63
CA PRO A 78 -23.03 14.89 -0.87
C PRO A 78 -22.86 14.29 -2.28
N PRO A 79 -23.20 13.00 -2.47
CA PRO A 79 -23.10 12.37 -3.78
C PRO A 79 -23.97 13.11 -4.80
N THR A 80 -23.43 13.30 -6.01
CA THR A 80 -24.17 13.91 -7.10
C THR A 80 -25.25 12.95 -7.59
N LEU A 81 -26.52 13.33 -7.45
CA LEU A 81 -27.66 12.58 -7.97
C LEU A 81 -27.74 12.78 -9.48
N LEU A 82 -27.64 11.71 -10.26
CA LEU A 82 -27.76 11.77 -11.73
C LEU A 82 -29.22 11.70 -12.20
N HIS A 83 -30.08 11.03 -11.43
CA HIS A 83 -31.50 10.85 -11.71
C HIS A 83 -32.26 10.58 -10.41
N ASP A 84 -33.48 11.12 -10.28
CA ASP A 84 -34.42 10.83 -9.19
C ASP A 84 -35.79 10.50 -9.80
N HIS A 85 -36.56 9.63 -9.12
CA HIS A 85 -37.86 9.15 -9.61
C HIS A 85 -38.92 10.27 -9.66
N GLN A 86 -38.76 11.32 -8.84
CA GLN A 86 -39.68 12.45 -8.79
C GLN A 86 -39.47 13.42 -9.97
N ASP A 87 -38.29 13.39 -10.58
CA ASP A 87 -37.90 14.26 -11.68
C ASP A 87 -38.07 13.52 -13.01
N HIS A 88 -39.11 13.91 -13.73
CA HIS A 88 -39.64 13.29 -14.94
C HIS A 88 -38.71 13.47 -16.16
N GLY A 89 -37.57 12.78 -16.13
CA GLY A 89 -36.73 12.50 -17.30
C GLY A 89 -35.65 13.53 -17.61
N THR A 90 -35.35 14.46 -16.69
CA THR A 90 -34.24 15.40 -16.87
C THR A 90 -33.04 14.93 -16.05
N LEU A 91 -31.92 14.62 -16.71
CA LEU A 91 -30.66 14.32 -16.02
C LEU A 91 -30.27 15.54 -15.18
N LEU A 92 -30.18 15.38 -13.87
CA LEU A 92 -29.83 16.47 -12.95
C LEU A 92 -28.31 16.68 -13.00
N LEU A 93 -27.84 17.36 -14.04
CA LEU A 93 -26.44 17.73 -14.14
C LEU A 93 -26.09 18.75 -13.03
N PRO A 94 -24.89 18.67 -12.45
CA PRO A 94 -24.45 19.70 -11.53
C PRO A 94 -24.38 21.04 -12.28
N LYS A 95 -24.86 22.12 -11.66
CA LYS A 95 -25.03 23.47 -12.26
C LYS A 95 -23.76 24.10 -12.85
N ASN A 96 -22.60 23.45 -12.72
CA ASN A 96 -21.29 23.87 -13.21
C ASN A 96 -20.73 23.02 -14.37
N ALA A 97 -21.45 21.98 -14.83
CA ALA A 97 -21.03 21.19 -15.99
C ALA A 97 -21.68 21.72 -17.27
N SER A 98 -20.95 22.48 -18.08
CA SER A 98 -21.37 22.79 -19.45
C SER A 98 -21.28 21.52 -20.30
N VAL A 99 -22.38 20.80 -20.46
CA VAL A 99 -22.45 19.70 -21.42
C VAL A 99 -23.00 20.24 -22.74
N THR A 100 -22.11 20.41 -23.71
CA THR A 100 -22.46 20.52 -25.13
C THR A 100 -23.23 19.26 -25.53
N SER A 101 -24.53 19.41 -25.75
CA SER A 101 -25.42 18.35 -26.20
C SER A 101 -25.13 18.03 -27.67
N ALA A 102 -24.44 16.91 -27.92
CA ALA A 102 -24.22 16.38 -29.25
C ALA A 102 -25.31 15.34 -29.59
N LYS A 103 -26.11 15.65 -30.61
CA LYS A 103 -27.04 14.73 -31.28
C LYS A 103 -26.25 13.66 -32.06
N GLY A 104 -26.54 12.38 -31.81
CA GLY A 104 -26.13 11.27 -32.69
C GLY A 104 -25.48 10.10 -31.94
N GLU A 105 -26.11 8.92 -32.04
CA GLU A 105 -25.61 7.57 -31.68
C GLU A 105 -24.79 7.45 -30.38
N THR A 106 -25.47 7.18 -29.26
CA THR A 106 -24.82 6.97 -27.96
C THR A 106 -24.20 5.57 -27.89
N ALA A 107 -22.91 5.45 -28.21
CA ALA A 107 -22.11 4.29 -27.80
C ALA A 107 -22.23 4.11 -26.27
N PHE A 108 -22.42 2.88 -25.78
CA PHE A 108 -22.44 2.61 -24.35
C PHE A 108 -21.10 3.05 -23.72
N PRO A 109 -21.10 3.99 -22.77
CA PRO A 109 -19.85 4.48 -22.20
C PRO A 109 -19.20 3.37 -21.36
N ILE A 110 -17.98 2.99 -21.71
CA ILE A 110 -17.17 2.07 -20.90
C ILE A 110 -16.69 2.86 -19.66
N PRO A 111 -16.91 2.37 -18.42
CA PRO A 111 -16.63 3.14 -17.19
C PRO A 111 -15.14 3.43 -16.98
N ARG A 112 -14.25 2.73 -17.67
CA ARG A 112 -12.80 2.92 -17.67
C ARG A 112 -12.29 2.66 -19.08
N SER A 113 -11.42 3.54 -19.60
CA SER A 113 -10.68 3.27 -20.85
C SER A 113 -10.03 1.89 -20.75
N SER A 114 -10.32 1.00 -21.71
CA SER A 114 -9.73 -0.33 -21.76
C SER A 114 -8.22 -0.19 -21.85
N ARG A 115 -7.52 -0.62 -20.79
CA ARG A 115 -6.06 -0.67 -20.72
C ARG A 115 -5.55 -1.38 -21.97
N ASN A 116 -4.89 -0.63 -22.85
CA ASN A 116 -4.40 -1.11 -24.14
C ASN A 116 -3.71 -2.47 -23.99
N GLN A 117 -4.07 -3.41 -24.86
CA GLN A 117 -3.36 -4.68 -25.01
C GLN A 117 -1.93 -4.37 -25.48
N GLU A 118 -0.95 -4.53 -24.60
CA GLU A 118 0.45 -4.63 -24.97
C GLU A 118 0.63 -5.93 -25.76
N VAL A 119 0.69 -5.81 -27.08
CA VAL A 119 1.13 -6.88 -27.99
C VAL A 119 2.65 -6.91 -27.92
N VAL A 120 3.19 -8.06 -27.48
CA VAL A 120 4.59 -8.48 -27.61
C VAL A 120 4.85 -8.97 -29.04
#